data_AF-A0A9N9EKL8-F1
#
_entry.id   AF-A0A9N9EKL8-F1
#
_cell.length_a   1.000
_cell.length_b   1.000
_cell.length_c   1.000
_cell.angle_alpha   90.00
_cell.angle_beta   90.00
_cell.angle_gamma   90.00
#
_symmetry.space_group_name_H-M   'P 1'
#
loop_
_entity.id
_entity.type
_entity.pdbx_description
1 polymer ?
#
loop_
_entity_poly.entity_id
_entity_poly.type
_entity_poly.pdbx_seq_one_letter_code
_entity_poly.pdbx_strand_id
1 'polypeptide(L)' 'WDFGTIHYNSTIPTPTGCNALNLKAFQVTIPIADVFYDPPIIEGVLTPYAVFVPGTVVGVNFVIDLFEIQQVVLDSQ' A
#
# COMPACT_ATOMS: atom_id res chain seq x y z
N TRP A 1 -14.86 -6.31 6.19
CA TRP A 1 -13.93 -5.35 5.57
C TRP A 1 -14.70 -4.76 4.41
N ASP A 2 -15.05 -3.48 4.49
CA ASP A 2 -15.73 -2.77 3.40
C ASP A 2 -14.66 -1.92 2.70
N PHE A 3 -14.27 -2.33 1.49
CA PHE A 3 -13.29 -1.60 0.68
C PHE A 3 -13.96 -1.05 -0.55
N GLY A 4 -13.69 0.21 -0.87
CA GLY A 4 -14.08 0.78 -2.14
C GLY A 4 -15.56 1.16 -2.25
N THR A 5 -16.10 1.12 -3.47
CA THR A 5 -17.48 1.55 -3.78
C THR A 5 -18.53 0.47 -3.50
N ILE A 6 -18.15 -0.75 -3.15
CA ILE A 6 -19.07 -1.86 -2.93
C ILE A 6 -19.16 -2.19 -1.43
N HIS A 7 -20.37 -2.08 -0.87
CA HIS A 7 -20.71 -2.61 0.44
C HIS A 7 -21.58 -3.85 0.26
N TYR A 8 -21.04 -5.03 0.58
CA TYR A 8 -21.79 -6.30 0.47
C TYR A 8 -22.89 -6.44 1.53
N ASN A 9 -22.88 -5.62 2.59
CA ASN A 9 -23.75 -5.82 3.76
C ASN A 9 -24.44 -4.53 4.28
N SER A 10 -24.55 -3.49 3.47
CA SER A 10 -25.24 -2.25 3.84
C SER A 10 -26.46 -1.98 2.96
N THR A 11 -27.60 -1.71 3.58
CA THR A 11 -28.85 -1.26 2.93
C THR A 11 -28.78 0.17 2.39
N ILE A 12 -27.76 0.94 2.78
CA ILE A 12 -27.43 2.24 2.21
C ILE A 12 -25.94 2.18 1.85
N PRO A 13 -25.58 2.01 0.56
CA PRO A 13 -24.19 2.11 0.18
C PRO A 13 -23.84 3.59 0.28
N THR A 14 -23.19 4.02 1.37
CA THR A 14 -22.38 5.24 1.30
C THR A 14 -21.13 4.83 0.53
N PRO A 15 -20.99 5.19 -0.76
CA PRO A 15 -19.81 4.84 -1.50
C PRO A 15 -18.63 5.48 -0.79
N THR A 16 -17.53 4.77 -0.61
CA THR A 16 -16.31 5.45 -0.18
C THR A 16 -15.94 6.49 -1.25
N GLY A 17 -15.22 7.54 -0.86
CA GLY A 17 -14.73 8.54 -1.81
C GLY A 17 -13.67 8.01 -2.79
N CYS A 18 -13.32 6.72 -2.72
CA CYS A 18 -12.34 6.05 -3.58
C CYS A 18 -12.98 5.72 -4.93
N ASN A 19 -13.13 6.71 -5.80
CA ASN A 19 -13.86 6.56 -7.06
C ASN A 19 -13.06 7.01 -8.31
N ALA A 20 -11.81 7.41 -8.12
CA ALA A 20 -10.92 7.81 -9.20
C ALA A 20 -9.45 7.58 -8.80
N LEU A 21 -8.59 7.49 -9.82
CA LEU A 21 -7.14 7.46 -9.66
C LEU A 21 -6.63 8.77 -9.05
N ASN A 22 -5.50 8.67 -8.36
CA ASN A 22 -4.70 9.77 -7.83
C ASN A 22 -5.40 10.64 -6.77
N LEU A 23 -6.41 10.10 -6.11
CA LEU A 23 -7.01 10.77 -4.96
C LEU A 23 -6.10 10.60 -3.74
N LYS A 24 -5.46 11.70 -3.30
CA LYS A 24 -4.48 11.70 -2.21
C LYS A 24 -4.98 11.05 -0.91
N ALA A 25 -6.27 11.19 -0.59
CA ALA A 25 -6.88 10.57 0.58
C ALA A 25 -6.94 9.03 0.50
N PHE A 26 -6.72 8.46 -0.68
CA PHE A 26 -6.79 7.04 -0.99
C PHE A 26 -5.46 6.53 -1.58
N GLN A 27 -4.36 7.16 -1.22
CA GLN A 27 -3.01 6.69 -1.55
C GLN A 27 -2.26 6.27 -0.30
N VAL A 28 -1.56 5.14 -0.39
CA VAL A 28 -0.58 4.72 0.62
C VAL A 28 0.80 4.98 0.04
N THR A 29 1.58 5.83 0.71
CA THR A 29 2.95 6.14 0.32
C THR A 29 3.91 5.43 1.26
N ILE A 30 4.78 4.57 0.72
CA ILE A 30 5.77 3.83 1.49
C ILE A 30 7.15 4.20 0.95
N PRO A 31 8.05 4.76 1.79
CA PRO A 31 9.43 4.96 1.38
C PRO A 31 10.05 3.65 0.91
N ILE A 32 10.77 3.68 -0.21
CA ILE A 32 11.41 2.45 -0.75
C ILE A 32 12.36 1.85 0.28
N ALA A 33 13.08 2.68 1.03
CA ALA A 33 13.99 2.21 2.07
C ALA A 33 13.30 1.40 3.18
N ASP A 34 12.05 1.75 3.53
CA ASP A 34 11.30 1.05 4.57
C ASP A 34 10.88 -0.36 4.12
N VAL A 35 10.60 -0.54 2.82
CA VAL A 35 10.26 -1.85 2.24
C VAL A 35 11.46 -2.81 2.27
N PHE A 36 12.67 -2.27 2.12
CA PHE A 36 13.91 -3.06 2.14
C PHE A 36 14.61 -3.03 3.51
N TYR A 37 13.95 -2.51 4.54
CA TYR A 37 14.51 -2.48 5.89
C TYR A 37 14.39 -3.87 6.54
N ASP A 38 15.48 -4.64 6.47
CA ASP A 38 15.60 -5.95 7.10
C ASP A 38 16.91 -6.05 7.92
N PRO A 39 16.95 -5.45 9.12
CA PRO A 39 18.16 -5.46 9.94
C PRO A 39 18.37 -6.83 10.59
N PRO A 40 19.63 -7.32 10.65
CA PRO A 40 19.92 -8.55 11.37
C PRO A 40 19.73 -8.35 12.88
N ILE A 41 19.07 -9.32 13.50
CA ILE A 41 18.94 -9.43 14.95
C ILE A 41 20.05 -10.37 15.45
N ILE A 42 21.01 -9.85 16.19
CA ILE A 42 22.11 -10.62 16.77
C ILE A 42 21.93 -10.63 18.28
N GLU A 43 21.79 -11.83 18.88
CA GLU A 43 21.59 -11.99 20.34
C GLU A 43 20.40 -11.17 20.89
N GLY A 44 19.35 -10.98 20.07
CA GLY A 44 18.17 -10.19 20.45
C GLY A 44 18.34 -8.67 20.35
N VAL A 45 19.48 -8.19 19.84
CA VAL A 45 19.78 -6.76 19.69
C VAL A 45 19.81 -6.38 18.21
N LEU A 46 19.14 -5.26 17.88
CA LEU A 46 19.23 -4.64 16.56
C LEU A 46 20.62 -4.04 16.37
N THR A 47 21.26 -4.37 15.26
CA THR A 47 22.57 -3.82 14.90
C THR A 47 22.45 -2.66 13.91
N PRO A 48 23.42 -1.73 13.86
CA PRO A 48 23.44 -0.70 12.84
C PRO A 48 23.37 -1.34 11.44
N TYR A 49 22.36 -0.94 10.67
CA TYR A 49 22.05 -1.54 9.39
C TYR A 49 21.94 -0.44 8.33
N ALA A 50 22.62 -0.64 7.20
CA ALA A 50 22.46 0.18 6.02
C ALA A 50 21.48 -0.53 5.08
N VAL A 51 20.37 0.13 4.75
CA VAL A 51 19.37 -0.43 3.82
C VAL A 51 20.01 -0.66 2.46
N PHE A 52 19.85 -1.87 1.93
CA PHE A 52 20.25 -2.20 0.57
C PHE A 52 19.02 -2.24 -0.34
N VAL A 53 18.88 -1.20 -1.16
CA VAL A 53 17.86 -1.17 -2.23
C VAL A 53 18.48 -1.73 -3.51
N PRO A 54 17.89 -2.74 -4.16
CA PRO A 54 18.37 -3.23 -5.46
C PRO A 54 18.42 -2.11 -6.49
N GLY A 55 19.51 -2.01 -7.26
CA GLY A 55 19.68 -0.93 -8.25
C GLY A 55 18.66 -0.90 -9.39
N THR A 56 17.85 -1.96 -9.54
CA THR A 56 16.72 -2.02 -10.48
C THR A 56 15.47 -1.32 -9.94
N VAL A 57 15.38 -1.08 -8.63
CA VAL A 57 14.29 -0.33 -8.00
C VAL A 57 14.64 1.15 -8.03
N VAL A 58 13.86 1.93 -8.76
CA VAL A 58 14.07 3.37 -8.95
C VAL A 58 12.96 4.19 -8.31
N GLY A 59 13.30 5.35 -7.75
CA GLY A 59 12.36 6.28 -7.13
C GLY A 59 12.66 6.55 -5.66
N VAL A 60 11.70 7.18 -4.97
CA VAL A 60 11.78 7.47 -3.52
C VAL A 60 10.72 6.72 -2.71
N ASN A 61 9.53 6.54 -3.27
CA ASN A 61 8.40 5.89 -2.62
C ASN A 61 7.73 4.91 -3.57
N PHE A 62 7.20 3.83 -3.02
CA PHE A 62 6.07 3.13 -3.61
C PHE A 62 4.79 3.91 -3.29
N VAL A 63 4.04 4.26 -4.33
CA VAL A 63 2.72 4.87 -4.17
C VAL A 63 1.70 3.83 -4.59
N ILE A 64 0.92 3.36 -3.63
CA ILE A 64 -0.16 2.40 -3.86
C ILE A 64 -1.45 3.20 -3.95
N ASP A 65 -2.08 3.16 -5.12
CA ASP A 65 -3.40 3.75 -5.33
C ASP A 65 -4.49 2.73 -4.99
N LEU A 66 -5.30 3.04 -3.97
CA LEU A 66 -6.34 2.11 -3.51
C LEU A 66 -7.47 1.96 -4.54
N PHE A 67 -7.62 2.89 -5.48
CA PHE A 67 -8.58 2.74 -6.58
C PHE A 67 -8.11 1.67 -7.57
N GLU A 68 -6.81 1.57 -7.87
CA GLU A 68 -6.26 0.50 -8.71
C GLU A 68 -6.46 -0.88 -8.06
N ILE A 69 -6.16 -0.98 -6.76
CA ILE A 69 -6.41 -2.21 -6.00
C ILE A 69 -7.90 -2.59 -6.04
N GLN A 70 -8.80 -1.61 -5.91
CA GLN A 70 -10.23 -1.86 -6.03
C GLN A 70 -10.58 -2.46 -7.40
N GLN A 71 -10.07 -1.93 -8.52
CA GLN A 71 -10.38 -2.46 -9.84
C GLN A 71 -9.93 -3.92 -9.99
N VAL A 72 -8.72 -4.26 -9.52
CA VAL A 72 -8.21 -5.64 -9.55
C VAL A 72 -9.12 -6.60 -8.77
N VAL A 73 -9.60 -6.18 -7.60
CA VAL A 73 -10.54 -6.99 -6.82
C VAL A 73 -11.86 -7.19 -7.57
N LEU A 74 -12.41 -6.13 -8.18
CA LEU A 74 -13.65 -6.20 -8.96
C LEU A 74 -13.53 -7.10 -10.19
N ASP A 75 -12.40 -7.06 -10.88
CA ASP A 75 -12.12 -7.90 -12.05
C ASP A 75 -11.97 -9.39 -11.71
N SER A 76 -11.73 -9.71 -10.43
CA SER A 76 -11.50 -11.08 -9.94
C SER A 76 -12.74 -11.79 -9.40
N GLN A 77 -13.93 -11.20 -9.56
CA GLN A 77 -15.21 -11.71 -9.04
C GLN A 77 -16.00 -12.58 -10.03
#